data_AF-A0A3E0DUV3-F1
#
_entry.id   AF-A0A3E0DUV3-F1
#
_cell.length_a   1.000
_cell.length_b   1.000
_cell.length_c   1.000
_cell.angle_alpha   90.00
_cell.angle_beta   90.00
_cell.angle_gamma   90.00
#
_symmetry.space_group_name_H-M   'P 1'
#
loop_
_entity.id
_entity.type
_entity.pdbx_description
1 polymer ?
#
loop_
_entity_poly.entity_id
_entity_poly.type
_entity_poly.pdbx_seq_one_letter_code
_entity_poly.pdbx_strand_id
1 'polypeptide(L)'
;MSEEVVEVKVEGRDLTQEILDEVFPQVKEHFQKLGKSMELAILGQSVKIKMDVVILEVMGHVQEELALKMKPEVIRIIKELGSVNHFKLELEVKEELESERNKLYTSTDKFNFLKGKHAALGEFQRRFGLETDF
;
A
#
# COMPACT_ATOMS: atom_id res chain seq x y z
N MET A 1 -34.49 15.28 -29.08
CA MET A 1 -33.46 16.02 -28.34
C MET A 1 -32.43 14.99 -27.93
N SER A 2 -31.45 14.71 -28.78
CA SER A 2 -30.36 13.81 -28.46
C SER A 2 -29.22 14.71 -27.97
N GLU A 3 -28.91 14.63 -26.68
CA GLU A 3 -27.73 15.30 -26.13
C GLU A 3 -26.49 14.60 -26.69
N GLU A 4 -25.89 15.22 -27.69
CA GLU A 4 -24.55 14.90 -28.16
C GLU A 4 -23.58 15.45 -27.10
N VAL A 5 -23.07 14.55 -26.26
CA VAL A 5 -22.03 14.90 -25.29
C VAL A 5 -20.75 15.15 -26.08
N VAL A 6 -20.50 16.42 -26.37
CA VAL A 6 -19.29 16.89 -27.04
C VAL A 6 -18.10 16.54 -26.15
N GLU A 7 -17.35 15.51 -26.52
CA GLU A 7 -16.02 15.24 -25.96
C GLU A 7 -15.09 16.39 -26.37
N VAL A 8 -14.93 17.34 -25.46
CA VAL A 8 -13.92 18.39 -25.58
C VAL A 8 -12.55 17.72 -25.47
N LYS A 9 -11.92 17.45 -26.61
CA LYS A 9 -10.51 17.03 -26.71
C LYS A 9 -9.63 18.18 -26.20
N VAL A 10 -9.28 18.10 -24.93
CA VAL A 10 -8.21 18.92 -24.33
C VAL A 10 -6.88 18.41 -24.88
N GLU A 11 -5.99 19.31 -25.31
CA GLU A 11 -4.64 18.98 -25.78
C GLU A 11 -3.76 18.48 -24.62
N GLY A 12 -3.74 17.18 -24.38
CA GLY A 12 -2.87 16.56 -23.39
C GLY A 12 -2.36 15.22 -23.90
N ARG A 13 -1.17 14.84 -23.42
CA ARG A 13 -0.54 13.57 -23.81
C ARG A 13 -1.12 12.41 -23.00
N ASP A 14 -1.05 11.21 -23.57
CA ASP A 14 -1.41 9.99 -22.84
C ASP A 14 -0.40 9.73 -21.72
N LEU A 15 -0.87 9.19 -20.60
CA LEU A 15 -0.01 8.85 -19.47
C LEU A 15 0.77 7.57 -19.79
N THR A 16 2.08 7.70 -19.97
CA THR A 16 3.00 6.57 -20.15
C THR A 16 3.69 6.21 -18.83
N GLN A 17 4.29 5.00 -18.77
CA GLN A 17 5.02 4.57 -17.58
C GLN A 17 6.19 5.52 -17.27
N GLU A 18 6.87 6.04 -18.29
CA GLU A 18 7.98 6.99 -18.14
C GLU A 18 7.52 8.31 -17.48
N ILE A 19 6.37 8.85 -17.91
CA ILE A 19 5.80 10.07 -17.31
C ILE A 19 5.37 9.80 -15.86
N LEU A 20 4.77 8.63 -15.61
CA LEU A 20 4.40 8.24 -14.26
C LEU A 20 5.64 8.15 -13.36
N ASP A 21 6.71 7.50 -13.81
CA ASP A 21 7.94 7.34 -13.03
C ASP A 21 8.64 8.69 -12.75
N GLU A 22 8.51 9.66 -13.66
CA GLU A 22 9.00 11.05 -13.47
C GLU A 22 8.16 11.84 -12.45
N VAL A 23 6.83 11.70 -12.50
CA VAL A 23 5.89 12.52 -11.73
C VAL A 23 5.59 11.93 -10.35
N PHE A 24 5.56 10.60 -10.21
CA PHE A 24 5.15 9.91 -8.98
C PHE A 24 6.03 10.22 -7.76
N PRO A 25 7.36 10.44 -7.88
CA PRO A 25 8.17 10.95 -6.77
C PRO A 25 7.67 12.29 -6.22
N GLN A 26 7.19 13.18 -7.09
CA GLN A 26 6.65 14.49 -6.69
C GLN A 26 5.29 14.34 -5.99
N VAL A 27 4.48 13.36 -6.40
CA VAL A 27 3.27 12.96 -5.64
C VAL A 27 3.65 12.55 -4.23
N LYS A 28 4.67 11.69 -4.05
CA LYS A 28 5.15 11.28 -2.73
C LYS A 28 5.62 12.48 -1.91
N GLU A 29 6.41 13.37 -2.52
CA GLU A 29 6.91 14.58 -1.83
C GLU A 29 5.77 15.48 -1.34
N HIS A 30 4.71 15.65 -2.13
CA HIS A 30 3.52 16.41 -1.73
C HIS A 30 2.88 15.84 -0.45
N PHE A 31 2.63 14.53 -0.40
CA PHE A 31 2.08 13.87 0.78
C PHE A 31 3.05 13.90 1.98
N GLN A 32 4.36 13.92 1.72
CA GLN A 32 5.39 14.06 2.75
C GLN A 32 5.36 15.44 3.41
N LYS A 33 5.24 16.51 2.63
CA LYS A 33 5.11 17.87 3.15
C LYS A 33 3.84 18.08 3.97
N LEU A 34 2.78 17.32 3.68
CA LEU A 34 1.52 17.32 4.44
C LEU A 34 1.56 16.46 5.72
N GLY A 35 2.66 15.73 5.98
CA GLY A 35 2.77 14.85 7.15
C GLY A 35 1.88 13.59 7.09
N LYS A 36 1.37 13.25 5.91
CA LYS A 36 0.44 12.13 5.66
C LYS A 36 1.17 10.79 5.58
N SER A 37 1.65 10.31 6.72
CA SER A 37 2.56 9.15 6.80
C SER A 37 1.94 7.83 6.33
N MET A 38 0.63 7.63 6.50
CA MET A 38 -0.05 6.41 6.07
C MET A 38 -0.26 6.39 4.55
N GLU A 39 -0.63 7.52 3.97
CA GLU A 39 -0.76 7.71 2.53
C GLU A 39 0.58 7.57 1.82
N LEU A 40 1.68 8.05 2.42
CA LEU A 40 3.02 7.79 1.93
C LEU A 40 3.36 6.30 1.90
N ALA A 41 2.96 5.54 2.92
CA ALA A 41 3.21 4.11 2.97
C ALA A 41 2.47 3.38 1.84
N ILE A 42 1.24 3.81 1.52
CA ILE A 42 0.46 3.30 0.39
C ILE A 42 1.12 3.67 -0.95
N LEU A 43 1.49 4.93 -1.16
CA LEU A 43 2.20 5.38 -2.36
C LEU A 43 3.58 4.70 -2.51
N GLY A 44 4.17 4.24 -1.42
CA GLY A 44 5.41 3.47 -1.41
C GLY A 44 5.29 2.09 -2.06
N GLN A 45 4.08 1.58 -2.23
CA GLN A 45 3.80 0.29 -2.87
C GLN A 45 3.96 0.37 -4.40
N SER A 46 3.81 -0.77 -5.06
CA SER A 46 3.96 -0.88 -6.51
C SER A 46 2.86 -0.08 -7.22
N VAL A 47 3.28 0.77 -8.15
CA VAL A 47 2.40 1.48 -9.08
C VAL A 47 2.82 1.14 -10.51
N LYS A 48 1.86 0.76 -11.36
CA LYS A 48 2.13 0.38 -12.75
C LYS A 48 1.03 0.83 -13.67
N ILE A 49 1.36 1.04 -14.94
CA ILE A 49 0.35 1.27 -15.99
C ILE A 49 0.06 -0.03 -16.72
N LYS A 50 -1.23 -0.34 -16.87
CA LYS A 50 -1.73 -1.48 -17.64
C LYS A 50 -2.90 -1.01 -18.49
N MET A 51 -2.75 -1.03 -19.81
CA MET A 51 -3.81 -0.65 -20.76
C MET A 51 -4.44 0.72 -20.41
N ASP A 52 -3.60 1.73 -20.22
CA ASP A 52 -3.98 3.11 -19.85
C ASP A 52 -4.65 3.29 -18.47
N VAL A 53 -4.57 2.26 -17.63
CA VAL A 53 -5.00 2.29 -16.23
C VAL A 53 -3.78 2.26 -15.33
N VAL A 54 -3.65 3.26 -14.45
CA VAL A 54 -2.71 3.23 -13.34
C VAL A 54 -3.26 2.30 -12.27
N ILE A 55 -2.52 1.26 -11.94
CA ILE A 55 -2.82 0.31 -10.88
C ILE A 55 -1.97 0.67 -9.68
N LEU A 56 -2.62 0.98 -8.55
CA LEU A 56 -1.98 1.16 -7.26
C LEU A 56 -2.30 -0.05 -6.38
N GLU A 57 -1.25 -0.77 -5.99
CA GLU A 57 -1.40 -1.86 -5.03
C GLU A 57 -1.71 -1.28 -3.65
N VAL A 58 -2.63 -1.94 -2.94
CA VAL A 58 -3.00 -1.61 -1.55
C VAL A 58 -3.12 -2.90 -0.73
N MET A 59 -2.73 -2.86 0.55
CA MET A 59 -2.76 -4.04 1.43
C MET A 59 -3.95 -3.97 2.39
N GLY A 60 -4.89 -4.90 2.22
CA GLY A 60 -6.08 -5.03 3.07
C GLY A 60 -7.04 -3.83 3.02
N HIS A 61 -8.16 -3.96 3.73
CA HIS A 61 -9.28 -3.01 3.66
C HIS A 61 -8.96 -1.63 4.24
N VAL A 62 -8.13 -1.54 5.28
CA VAL A 62 -7.80 -0.25 5.91
C VAL A 62 -7.04 0.65 4.92
N GLN A 63 -6.07 0.09 4.19
CA GLN A 63 -5.35 0.86 3.18
C GLN A 63 -6.20 1.14 1.96
N GLU A 64 -7.08 0.22 1.56
CA GLU A 64 -8.05 0.43 0.48
C GLU A 64 -8.94 1.65 0.78
N GLU A 65 -9.55 1.73 1.96
CA GLU A 65 -10.38 2.88 2.34
C GLU A 65 -9.61 4.21 2.33
N LEU A 66 -8.37 4.19 2.82
CA LEU A 66 -7.53 5.39 2.82
C LEU A 66 -7.11 5.78 1.40
N ALA A 67 -6.74 4.80 0.57
CA ALA A 67 -6.40 4.98 -0.83
C ALA A 67 -7.58 5.59 -1.62
N LEU A 68 -8.81 5.13 -1.38
CA LEU A 68 -10.01 5.71 -1.98
C LEU A 68 -10.19 7.19 -1.62
N LYS A 69 -9.88 7.59 -0.38
CA LYS A 69 -9.97 8.99 0.06
C LYS A 69 -8.90 9.88 -0.58
N MET A 70 -7.67 9.39 -0.75
CA MET A 70 -6.57 10.17 -1.36
C MET A 70 -6.54 10.12 -2.89
N LYS A 71 -7.23 9.15 -3.50
CA LYS A 71 -7.29 8.94 -4.96
C LYS A 71 -7.57 10.21 -5.76
N PRO A 72 -8.55 11.06 -5.43
CA PRO A 72 -8.80 12.30 -6.17
C PRO A 72 -7.61 13.26 -6.17
N GLU A 73 -6.91 13.36 -5.04
CA GLU A 73 -5.71 14.22 -4.89
C GLU A 73 -4.55 13.68 -5.72
N VAL A 74 -4.32 12.35 -5.70
CA VAL A 74 -3.30 11.69 -6.53
C VAL A 74 -3.58 11.93 -8.02
N ILE A 75 -4.82 11.73 -8.48
CA ILE A 75 -5.20 11.96 -9.88
C ILE A 75 -4.93 13.42 -10.27
N ARG A 76 -5.32 14.37 -9.43
CA ARG A 76 -5.11 15.81 -9.68
C ARG A 76 -3.63 16.13 -9.89
N ILE A 77 -2.76 15.66 -8.98
CA ILE A 77 -1.32 15.94 -9.03
C ILE A 77 -0.69 15.31 -10.28
N ILE A 78 -1.05 14.06 -10.62
CA ILE A 78 -0.52 13.39 -11.82
C ILE A 78 -0.95 14.13 -13.09
N LYS A 79 -2.20 14.61 -13.16
CA LYS A 79 -2.67 15.42 -14.30
C LYS A 79 -1.92 16.74 -14.42
N GLU A 80 -1.78 17.47 -13.31
CA GLU A 80 -1.13 18.78 -13.28
C GLU A 80 0.36 18.71 -13.61
N LEU A 81 1.08 17.73 -13.03
CA LEU A 81 2.53 17.60 -13.22
C LEU A 81 2.88 16.84 -14.50
N GLY A 82 2.08 15.85 -14.89
CA GLY A 82 2.30 15.06 -16.10
C GLY A 82 1.84 15.75 -17.37
N SER A 83 1.05 16.83 -17.26
CA SER A 83 0.32 17.45 -18.37
C SER A 83 -0.46 16.42 -19.20
N VAL A 84 -1.08 15.47 -18.49
CA VAL A 84 -1.82 14.36 -19.09
C VAL A 84 -3.32 14.62 -19.05
N ASN A 85 -4.03 14.09 -20.03
CA ASN A 85 -5.47 14.28 -20.18
C ASN A 85 -6.27 13.47 -19.14
N HIS A 86 -6.72 12.29 -19.54
CA HIS A 86 -7.53 11.39 -18.74
C HIS A 86 -6.79 10.07 -18.63
N PHE A 87 -6.72 9.59 -17.40
CA PHE A 87 -6.29 8.24 -17.09
C PHE A 87 -7.19 7.72 -15.99
N LYS A 88 -7.28 6.41 -15.88
CA LYS A 88 -8.01 5.75 -14.79
C LYS A 88 -7.00 5.31 -13.73
N LEU A 89 -7.29 5.61 -12.46
CA LEU A 89 -6.57 5.04 -11.33
C LEU A 89 -7.46 3.94 -10.74
N GLU A 90 -6.95 2.72 -10.65
CA GLU A 90 -7.60 1.59 -9.98
C GLU A 90 -6.75 1.11 -8.81
N LEU A 91 -7.42 0.54 -7.82
CA LEU A 91 -6.78 -0.06 -6.66
C LEU A 91 -6.76 -1.57 -6.86
N GLU A 92 -5.59 -2.18 -6.73
CA GLU A 92 -5.45 -3.62 -6.65
C GLU A 92 -5.28 -3.99 -5.19
N VAL A 93 -6.37 -4.45 -4.56
CA VAL A 93 -6.35 -4.89 -3.17
C VAL A 93 -5.68 -6.26 -3.12
N LYS A 94 -4.51 -6.29 -2.50
CA LYS A 94 -3.88 -7.53 -2.08
C LYS A 94 -4.36 -7.82 -0.67
N GLU A 95 -4.84 -9.03 -0.44
CA GLU A 95 -4.96 -9.51 0.93
C GLU A 95 -3.59 -9.34 1.58
N GLU A 96 -3.55 -8.89 2.83
CA GLU A 96 -2.35 -9.08 3.62
C GLU A 96 -2.06 -10.57 3.53
N LEU A 97 -1.05 -10.95 2.74
CA LEU A 97 -0.39 -12.23 2.95
C LEU A 97 -0.15 -12.22 4.45
N GLU A 98 -0.86 -13.08 5.18
CA GLU A 98 -0.67 -13.27 6.61
C GLU A 98 0.81 -13.49 6.75
N SER A 99 1.52 -12.41 7.03
CA SER A 99 2.96 -12.44 7.00
C SER A 99 3.30 -13.51 8.02
N GLU A 100 4.20 -14.44 7.68
CA GLU A 100 4.59 -15.50 8.60
C GLU A 100 5.07 -14.94 9.97
N ARG A 101 5.28 -13.61 10.06
CA ARG A 101 5.41 -12.80 11.28
C ARG A 101 4.16 -12.74 12.18
N ASN A 102 2.94 -12.69 11.66
CA ASN A 102 1.71 -12.66 12.46
C ASN A 102 1.42 -14.00 13.16
N LYS A 103 2.04 -15.11 12.74
CA LYS A 103 2.01 -16.40 13.46
C LYS A 103 2.93 -16.46 14.69
N LEU A 104 3.77 -15.45 14.95
CA LEU A 104 4.65 -15.42 16.13
C LEU A 104 3.99 -14.76 17.37
N TYR A 105 2.67 -14.57 17.38
CA TYR A 105 1.99 -13.78 18.41
C TYR A 105 1.07 -14.56 19.34
N THR A 106 1.25 -15.88 19.49
CA THR A 106 0.80 -16.53 20.73
C THR A 106 1.93 -16.48 21.76
N SER A 107 1.59 -16.35 23.05
CA SER A 107 2.58 -16.40 24.14
C SER A 107 3.45 -17.66 24.09
N THR A 108 2.88 -18.75 23.58
CA THR A 108 3.53 -20.05 23.34
C THR A 108 4.59 -19.98 22.25
N ASP A 109 4.29 -19.33 21.12
CA ASP A 109 5.23 -19.23 19.99
C ASP A 109 6.41 -18.29 20.30
N LYS A 110 6.16 -17.19 21.02
CA LYS A 110 7.23 -16.32 21.53
C LYS A 110 8.14 -17.06 22.49
N PHE A 111 7.57 -17.86 23.38
CA PHE A 111 8.32 -18.65 24.33
C PHE A 111 9.17 -19.74 23.65
N ASN A 112 8.61 -20.47 22.69
CA ASN A 112 9.33 -21.49 21.92
C ASN A 112 10.46 -20.90 21.07
N PHE A 113 10.25 -19.72 20.47
CA PHE A 113 11.29 -19.00 19.73
C PHE A 113 12.45 -18.55 20.63
N LEU A 114 12.14 -18.02 21.83
CA LEU A 114 13.17 -17.61 22.81
C LEU A 114 13.92 -18.82 23.38
N LYS A 115 13.23 -19.94 23.62
CA LYS A 115 13.81 -21.23 24.04
C LYS A 115 14.79 -21.78 23.02
N GLY A 116 14.53 -21.59 21.72
CA GLY A 116 15.46 -21.97 20.64
C GLY A 116 16.75 -21.13 20.60
N LYS A 117 16.72 -19.88 21.07
CA LYS A 117 17.89 -18.97 21.11
C LYS A 117 18.68 -19.04 22.41
N HIS A 118 18.05 -19.42 23.52
CA HIS A 118 18.67 -19.47 24.83
C HIS A 118 18.34 -20.80 25.53
N ALA A 119 19.26 -21.77 25.46
CA ALA A 119 19.10 -23.11 26.05
C ALA A 119 18.74 -23.08 27.55
N ALA A 120 19.18 -22.04 28.27
CA ALA A 120 18.87 -21.83 29.68
C ALA A 120 17.36 -21.75 29.97
N LEU A 121 16.55 -21.21 29.05
CA LEU A 121 15.09 -21.05 29.27
C LEU A 121 14.38 -22.41 29.37
N GLY A 122 14.87 -23.43 28.68
CA GLY A 122 14.33 -24.79 28.78
C GLY A 122 14.63 -25.44 30.13
N GLU A 123 15.80 -25.16 30.72
CA GLU A 123 16.17 -25.64 32.05
C GLU A 123 15.40 -24.93 33.18
N PHE A 124 15.14 -23.62 33.02
CA PHE A 124 14.31 -22.85 33.95
C PHE A 124 12.89 -23.42 34.02
N GLN A 125 12.27 -23.74 32.89
CA GLN A 125 10.92 -24.30 32.86
C GLN A 125 10.81 -25.61 33.66
N ARG A 126 11.82 -26.49 33.53
CA ARG A 126 11.88 -27.78 34.25
C ARG A 126 12.17 -27.61 35.74
N ARG A 127 13.03 -26.65 36.12
CA ARG A 127 13.39 -26.40 37.52
C ARG A 127 12.25 -25.78 38.34
N PHE A 128 11.37 -25.02 37.70
CA PHE A 128 10.29 -24.30 38.37
C PHE A 128 8.89 -24.93 38.19
N GLY A 129 8.78 -26.09 37.52
CA GLY A 129 7.51 -26.82 37.40
C GLY A 129 6.43 -26.05 36.63
N LEU A 130 6.82 -25.23 35.66
CA LEU A 130 5.91 -24.36 34.88
C LEU A 130 5.33 -25.07 33.65
N GLU A 131 5.06 -26.37 33.76
CA GLU A 131 4.33 -27.09 32.72
C GLU A 131 2.85 -26.71 32.81
N THR A 132 2.38 -25.89 31.87
CA THR A 132 0.95 -25.62 31.70
C THR A 132 0.31 -26.80 31.00
N ASP A 133 -0.54 -27.54 31.73
CA ASP A 133 -1.49 -28.47 31.13
C ASP A 133 -2.55 -27.66 30.37
N PHE A 134 -2.73 -27.96 29.08
CA PHE A 134 -3.87 -27.54 28.27
C PHE A 134 -4.61 -28.78 27.78
#